data_AF-A0A2K6VZT4-F1
#
_entry.id   AF-A0A2K6VZT4-F1
#
_cell.length_a   1.000
_cell.length_b   1.000
_cell.length_c   1.000
_cell.angle_alpha   90.00
_cell.angle_beta   90.00
_cell.angle_gamma   90.00
#
_symmetry.space_group_name_H-M   'P 1'
#
loop_
_entity.id
_entity.type
_entity.pdbx_description
1 polymer ?
#
loop_
_entity_poly.entity_id
_entity_poly.type
_entity_poly.pdbx_seq_one_letter_code
_entity_poly.pdbx_strand_id
1 'polypeptide(L)'
;LDDNAISRLPSHFPCGVFYGFANVNRGEVYGMVTSIGWNLHFKNERKTIEVHLLHNFEEDFYGAEIRAVLTGFLRPMVAFNSLDELKAAINNDVSMAKGLLSAPEMIVHKKSSFFSQQFAEN
;
A
#
# COMPACT_ATOMS: atom_id res chain seq x y z
N LEU A 1 -3.80 -4.35 -7.41
CA LEU A 1 -4.98 -3.50 -7.11
C LEU A 1 -5.80 -3.33 -8.36
N ASP A 2 -7.10 -3.08 -8.22
CA ASP A 2 -8.04 -2.91 -9.35
C ASP A 2 -7.63 -1.75 -10.28
N ASP A 3 -7.89 -1.92 -11.58
CA ASP A 3 -7.56 -0.96 -12.65
C ASP A 3 -8.29 0.39 -12.44
N ASN A 4 -9.47 0.38 -11.82
CA ASN A 4 -10.21 1.61 -11.51
C ASN A 4 -9.47 2.44 -10.46
N ALA A 5 -8.90 1.80 -9.43
CA ALA A 5 -8.10 2.51 -8.42
C ALA A 5 -6.83 3.11 -9.04
N ILE A 6 -6.15 2.35 -9.92
CA ILE A 6 -4.94 2.79 -10.61
C ILE A 6 -5.22 3.97 -11.54
N SER A 7 -6.30 3.92 -12.32
CA SER A 7 -6.65 4.99 -13.28
C SER A 7 -7.07 6.30 -12.60
N ARG A 8 -7.49 6.25 -11.33
CA ARG A 8 -7.80 7.45 -10.52
C ARG A 8 -6.58 8.09 -9.88
N LEU A 9 -5.42 7.44 -9.86
CA LEU A 9 -4.19 8.09 -9.39
C LEU A 9 -3.81 9.21 -10.35
N PRO A 10 -3.47 10.41 -9.83
CA PRO A 10 -2.90 11.46 -10.66
C PRO A 10 -1.69 10.94 -11.46
N SER A 11 -1.58 11.33 -12.73
CA SER A 11 -0.47 10.93 -13.60
C SER A 11 0.91 11.26 -12.97
N HIS A 12 0.98 12.38 -12.27
CA HIS A 12 2.16 12.89 -11.57
C HIS A 12 2.32 12.37 -10.14
N PHE A 13 1.46 11.45 -9.67
CA PHE A 13 1.62 10.85 -8.35
C PHE A 13 3.00 10.15 -8.25
N PRO A 14 3.80 10.37 -7.20
CA PRO A 14 5.18 9.89 -7.18
C PRO A 14 5.27 8.36 -7.17
N CYS A 15 6.28 7.81 -7.86
CA CYS A 15 6.67 6.42 -7.72
C CYS A 15 7.58 6.25 -6.49
N GLY A 16 7.41 5.14 -5.79
CA GLY A 16 8.21 4.80 -4.62
C GLY A 16 7.44 3.95 -3.63
N VAL A 17 7.98 3.89 -2.42
CA VAL A 17 7.40 3.15 -1.31
C VAL A 17 6.72 4.13 -0.36
N PHE A 18 5.48 3.82 -0.03
CA PHE A 18 4.62 4.55 0.89
C PHE A 18 4.24 3.64 2.06
N TYR A 19 3.73 4.26 3.11
CA TYR A 19 3.16 3.55 4.25
C TYR A 19 1.79 4.11 4.58
N GLY A 20 1.03 3.34 5.35
CA GLY A 20 -0.29 3.76 5.79
C GLY A 20 -1.07 2.63 6.41
N PHE A 21 -2.37 2.64 6.19
CA PHE A 21 -3.29 1.64 6.72
C PHE A 21 -4.07 0.97 5.61
N ALA A 22 -4.42 -0.31 5.79
CA ALA A 22 -5.29 -1.04 4.90
C ALA A 22 -6.18 -2.03 5.65
N ASN A 23 -7.30 -2.41 5.05
CA ASN A 23 -8.09 -3.55 5.48
C ASN A 23 -8.52 -4.43 4.30
N VAL A 24 -8.88 -5.67 4.65
CA VAL A 24 -9.41 -6.69 3.75
C VAL A 24 -10.91 -6.82 4.04
N ASN A 25 -11.76 -6.74 3.02
CA ASN A 25 -13.22 -6.88 3.11
C ASN A 25 -13.86 -6.06 4.25
N ARG A 26 -13.37 -4.84 4.47
CA ARG A 26 -13.82 -3.93 5.53
C ARG A 26 -13.66 -4.49 6.96
N GLY A 27 -12.80 -5.48 7.13
CA GLY A 27 -12.43 -6.05 8.42
C GLY A 27 -11.48 -5.13 9.19
N GLU A 28 -10.70 -5.75 10.06
CA GLU A 28 -9.73 -5.03 10.89
C GLU A 28 -8.70 -4.25 10.04
N VAL A 29 -8.36 -3.06 10.52
CA VAL A 29 -7.42 -2.15 9.87
C VAL A 29 -6.02 -2.40 10.40
N TYR A 30 -5.12 -2.76 9.48
CA TYR A 30 -3.71 -3.04 9.75
C TYR A 30 -2.82 -1.94 9.17
N GLY A 31 -1.61 -1.82 9.72
CA GLY A 31 -0.56 -1.07 9.05
C GLY A 31 -0.20 -1.73 7.72
N MET A 32 0.29 -0.96 6.76
CA MET A 32 0.74 -1.47 5.47
C MET A 32 1.94 -0.69 4.95
N VAL A 33 2.69 -1.32 4.06
CA VAL A 33 3.57 -0.65 3.09
C VAL A 33 3.01 -0.86 1.69
N THR A 34 3.29 0.08 0.80
CA THR A 34 2.81 0.04 -0.58
C THR A 34 3.91 0.48 -1.54
N SER A 35 4.13 -0.31 -2.58
CA SER A 35 5.00 0.03 -3.70
C SER A 35 4.14 0.59 -4.85
N ILE A 36 4.48 1.78 -5.34
CA ILE A 36 3.87 2.39 -6.53
C ILE A 36 4.95 2.56 -7.59
N GLY A 37 4.81 1.81 -8.69
CA GLY A 37 5.78 1.76 -9.78
C GLY A 37 5.13 1.92 -11.14
N TRP A 38 5.91 1.69 -12.20
CA TRP A 38 5.40 1.62 -13.57
C TRP A 38 5.30 0.17 -14.02
N ASN A 39 4.24 -0.15 -14.77
CA ASN A 39 4.11 -1.47 -15.37
C ASN A 39 4.88 -1.54 -16.69
N LEU A 40 6.01 -2.27 -16.69
CA LEU A 40 6.84 -2.49 -17.87
C LEU A 40 6.09 -3.22 -19.00
N HIS A 41 5.16 -4.13 -18.66
CA HIS A 41 4.40 -4.90 -19.65
C HIS A 41 3.40 -4.04 -20.43
N PHE A 42 2.94 -2.93 -19.85
CA PHE A 42 2.05 -1.96 -20.50
C PHE A 42 2.82 -0.70 -20.90
N LYS A 43 4.06 -0.85 -21.38
CA LYS A 43 4.90 0.25 -21.92
C LYS A 43 5.07 1.44 -20.96
N ASN A 44 5.00 1.20 -19.64
CA ASN A 44 5.01 2.24 -18.61
C ASN A 44 3.87 3.27 -18.75
N GLU A 45 2.75 2.92 -19.38
CA GLU A 45 1.58 3.81 -19.49
C GLU A 45 0.72 3.79 -18.24
N ARG A 46 0.80 2.70 -17.46
CA ARG A 46 0.03 2.51 -16.23
C ARG A 46 0.94 2.27 -15.04
N LYS A 47 0.55 2.83 -13.90
CA LYS A 47 1.22 2.52 -12.63
C LYS A 47 0.80 1.15 -12.12
N THR A 48 1.67 0.55 -11.33
CA THR A 48 1.33 -0.60 -10.48
C THR A 48 1.20 -0.13 -9.05
N ILE A 49 0.31 -0.76 -8.29
CA ILE A 49 0.21 -0.57 -6.84
C ILE A 49 0.17 -1.96 -6.20
N GLU A 50 1.13 -2.20 -5.33
CA GLU A 50 1.27 -3.45 -4.57
C GLU A 50 1.24 -3.12 -3.08
N VAL A 51 0.33 -3.75 -2.34
CA VAL A 51 0.12 -3.52 -0.91
C VAL A 51 0.64 -4.73 -0.15
N HIS A 52 1.43 -4.50 0.88
CA HIS A 52 1.81 -5.50 1.86
C HIS A 52 1.26 -5.10 3.23
N LEU A 53 0.24 -5.83 3.69
CA LEU A 53 -0.31 -5.64 5.03
C LEU A 53 0.67 -6.18 6.07
N LEU A 54 0.88 -5.41 7.14
CA LEU A 54 1.79 -5.75 8.24
C LEU A 54 1.10 -6.68 9.25
N HIS A 55 0.48 -7.74 8.73
CA HIS A 55 -0.27 -8.74 9.47
C HIS A 55 -0.12 -10.11 8.78
N ASN A 56 0.02 -11.16 9.58
CA ASN A 56 0.08 -12.53 9.08
C ASN A 56 -1.33 -13.09 9.01
N PHE A 57 -1.84 -13.33 7.80
CA PHE A 57 -3.12 -14.00 7.58
C PHE A 57 -2.92 -15.52 7.52
N GLU A 58 -3.93 -16.27 7.96
CA GLU A 58 -3.91 -17.74 7.89
C GLU A 58 -4.19 -18.27 6.48
N GLU A 59 -4.87 -17.49 5.65
CA GLU A 59 -5.28 -17.84 4.30
C GLU A 59 -5.09 -16.68 3.32
N ASP A 60 -4.98 -17.03 2.04
CA ASP A 60 -4.97 -16.06 0.95
C ASP A 60 -6.36 -15.44 0.76
N PHE A 61 -6.40 -14.17 0.37
CA PHE A 61 -7.63 -13.39 0.19
C PHE A 61 -7.80 -12.90 -1.25
N TYR A 62 -7.48 -13.75 -2.24
CA TYR A 62 -7.71 -13.42 -3.65
C TYR A 62 -9.18 -13.09 -3.91
N GLY A 63 -9.43 -12.02 -4.69
CA GLY A 63 -10.77 -11.53 -4.97
C GLY A 63 -11.39 -10.66 -3.87
N ALA A 64 -10.76 -10.55 -2.69
CA ALA A 64 -11.22 -9.67 -1.63
C ALA A 64 -11.04 -8.17 -1.98
N GLU A 65 -11.90 -7.33 -1.43
CA GLU A 65 -11.75 -5.88 -1.51
C GLU A 65 -10.61 -5.45 -0.58
N ILE A 66 -9.60 -4.77 -1.13
CA ILE A 66 -8.57 -4.07 -0.35
C ILE A 66 -8.88 -2.58 -0.37
N ARG A 67 -8.93 -1.97 0.81
CA ARG A 67 -9.00 -0.51 0.97
C ARG A 67 -7.71 -0.05 1.61
N ALA A 68 -7.15 1.03 1.10
CA ALA A 68 -5.88 1.56 1.58
C ALA A 68 -5.92 3.09 1.73
N VAL A 69 -5.32 3.59 2.80
CA VAL A 69 -5.06 5.00 3.05
C VAL A 69 -3.56 5.18 3.18
N LEU A 70 -2.94 5.88 2.22
CA LEU A 70 -1.52 6.24 2.29
C LEU A 70 -1.38 7.45 3.21
N THR A 71 -0.46 7.36 4.19
CA THR A 71 -0.22 8.41 5.18
C THR A 71 1.13 9.10 5.00
N GLY A 72 2.09 8.46 4.34
CA GLY A 72 3.37 9.09 4.05
C GLY A 72 4.24 8.31 3.06
N PHE A 73 5.32 8.95 2.65
CA PHE A 73 6.32 8.44 1.72
C PHE A 73 7.56 7.99 2.50
N LEU A 74 8.07 6.78 2.19
CA LEU A 74 9.30 6.26 2.79
C LEU A 74 10.51 6.57 1.92
N ARG A 75 10.46 6.20 0.64
CA ARG A 75 11.60 6.31 -0.27
C ARG A 75 11.20 6.22 -1.75
N PRO A 76 12.02 6.74 -2.68
CA PRO A 76 11.82 6.51 -4.10
C PRO A 76 12.02 5.04 -4.49
N MET A 77 11.63 4.71 -5.71
CA MET A 77 11.96 3.42 -6.31
C MET A 77 13.47 3.31 -6.53
N VAL A 78 14.05 2.15 -6.17
CA VAL A 78 15.49 1.90 -6.27
C VAL A 78 15.71 0.60 -7.01
N ALA A 79 16.69 0.57 -7.91
CA ALA A 79 17.20 -0.65 -8.51
C ALA A 79 18.17 -1.33 -7.53
N PHE A 80 17.99 -2.63 -7.32
CA PHE A 80 18.84 -3.41 -6.43
C PHE A 80 19.73 -4.34 -7.25
N ASN A 81 20.98 -4.51 -6.83
CA ASN A 81 21.96 -5.34 -7.52
C ASN A 81 21.86 -6.82 -7.10
N SER A 82 21.10 -7.12 -6.05
CA SER A 82 20.88 -8.47 -5.57
C SER A 82 19.51 -8.66 -4.90
N LEU A 83 19.08 -9.91 -4.79
CA LEU A 83 17.87 -10.27 -4.04
C LEU A 83 18.01 -9.95 -2.54
N ASP A 84 19.21 -10.06 -1.99
CA ASP A 84 19.46 -9.78 -0.56
C ASP A 84 19.36 -8.29 -0.26
N GLU A 85 19.87 -7.43 -1.14
CA GLU A 85 19.66 -5.97 -1.05
C GLU A 85 18.17 -5.61 -1.09
N LEU A 86 17.41 -6.23 -2.02
CA LEU A 86 15.96 -6.02 -2.11
C LEU A 86 15.24 -6.43 -0.82
N LYS A 87 15.54 -7.63 -0.29
CA LYS A 87 14.96 -8.12 0.97
C LYS A 87 15.29 -7.21 2.13
N ALA A 88 16.55 -6.77 2.24
CA ALA A 88 16.99 -5.86 3.29
C ALA A 88 16.23 -4.52 3.22
N ALA A 89 16.05 -3.97 2.01
CA ALA A 89 15.29 -2.75 1.81
C ALA A 89 13.81 -2.91 2.20
N ILE A 90 13.15 -3.99 1.78
CA ILE A 90 11.75 -4.27 2.15
C ILE A 90 11.60 -4.42 3.67
N ASN A 91 12.51 -5.16 4.32
CA ASN A 91 12.48 -5.32 5.77
C ASN A 91 12.68 -3.98 6.50
N ASN A 92 13.55 -3.13 5.98
CA ASN A 92 13.72 -1.78 6.51
C ASN A 92 12.45 -0.93 6.31
N ASP A 93 11.84 -0.98 5.13
CA ASP A 93 10.58 -0.26 4.84
C ASP A 93 9.47 -0.69 5.82
N VAL A 94 9.33 -1.99 6.06
CA VAL A 94 8.38 -2.54 7.05
C VAL A 94 8.70 -2.05 8.46
N SER A 95 9.97 -2.08 8.87
CA SER A 95 10.41 -1.62 10.19
C SER A 95 10.09 -0.14 10.41
N MET A 96 10.45 0.71 9.45
CA MET A 96 10.16 2.14 9.48
C MET A 96 8.65 2.41 9.52
N ALA A 97 7.87 1.72 8.67
CA ALA A 97 6.42 1.86 8.65
C ALA A 97 5.79 1.49 10.00
N LYS A 98 6.22 0.40 10.65
CA LYS A 98 5.74 0.03 11.99
C LYS A 98 6.03 1.13 13.01
N GLY A 99 7.25 1.68 13.00
CA GLY A 99 7.64 2.79 13.87
C GLY A 99 6.76 4.02 13.65
N LEU A 100 6.64 4.48 12.40
CA LEU A 100 5.86 5.66 12.03
C LEU A 100 4.37 5.50 12.34
N LEU A 101 3.78 4.34 12.03
CA LEU A 101 2.35 4.06 12.25
C LEU A 101 1.97 3.88 13.72
N SER A 102 2.95 3.70 14.62
CA SER A 102 2.72 3.62 16.06
C SER A 102 2.49 4.98 16.72
N ALA A 103 2.79 6.07 16.01
CA ALA A 103 2.66 7.41 16.56
C ALA A 103 1.18 7.77 16.82
N PRO A 104 0.83 8.44 17.93
CA PRO A 104 -0.56 8.72 18.30
C PRO A 104 -1.36 9.46 17.22
N GLU A 105 -0.72 10.36 16.48
CA GLU A 105 -1.33 11.10 15.38
C GLU A 105 -1.85 10.19 14.26
N MET A 106 -1.29 8.99 14.10
CA MET A 106 -1.69 8.06 13.04
C MET A 106 -3.06 7.41 13.30
N ILE A 107 -3.56 7.48 14.54
CA ILE A 107 -4.86 6.91 14.94
C ILE A 107 -6.01 7.49 14.10
N VAL A 108 -5.93 8.76 13.70
CA VAL A 108 -6.98 9.40 12.88
C VAL A 108 -7.12 8.71 11.53
N HIS A 109 -5.99 8.32 10.92
CA HIS A 109 -5.97 7.61 9.65
C HIS A 109 -6.44 6.17 9.82
N LYS A 110 -6.01 5.47 10.88
CA LYS A 110 -6.45 4.10 11.21
C LYS A 110 -7.97 4.02 11.42
N LYS A 111 -8.57 5.05 12.01
CA LYS A 111 -10.01 5.14 12.29
C LYS A 111 -10.82 5.86 11.20
N SER A 112 -10.22 6.10 10.04
CA SER A 112 -10.92 6.75 8.92
C SER A 112 -12.22 6.03 8.57
N SER A 113 -13.31 6.77 8.40
CA SER A 113 -14.59 6.23 7.95
C SER A 113 -14.52 5.58 6.58
N PHE A 114 -13.50 5.92 5.77
CA PHE A 114 -13.21 5.28 4.49
C PHE A 114 -13.15 3.75 4.59
N PHE A 115 -12.65 3.21 5.70
CA PHE A 115 -12.52 1.75 5.88
C PHE A 115 -13.86 1.03 6.09
N SER A 116 -14.90 1.73 6.54
CA SER A 116 -16.23 1.16 6.78
C SER A 116 -17.29 1.60 5.77
N GLN A 117 -17.04 2.65 4.99
CA GLN A 117 -18.02 3.28 4.11
C GLN A 117 -18.50 2.38 2.97
N GLN A 118 -19.78 2.02 2.90
CA GLN A 118 -20.35 1.33 1.73
C GLN A 118 -20.40 2.31 0.55
N PHE A 119 -19.81 1.90 -0.59
CA PHE A 119 -20.03 2.60 -1.85
C PHE A 119 -21.18 1.87 -2.52
N ALA A 120 -22.20 2.60 -2.96
CA ALA A 120 -23.21 2.01 -3.82
C ALA A 120 -22.52 1.55 -5.11
N GLU A 121 -22.75 0.30 -5.50
CA GLU A 121 -22.36 -0.18 -6.82
C GLU A 121 -23.19 0.60 -7.85
N ASN A 122 -22.51 1.40 -8.68
CA ASN A 122 -23.10 2.08 -9.83
C ASN A 122 -23.07 1.18 -11.05
#